data_AF-A0A326RJT3-F1
#
_entry.id   AF-A0A326RJT3-F1
#
_cell.length_a   1.000
_cell.length_b   1.000
_cell.length_c   1.000
_cell.angle_alpha   90.00
_cell.angle_beta   90.00
_cell.angle_gamma   90.00
#
_symmetry.space_group_name_H-M   'P 1'
#
loop_
_entity.id
_entity.type
_entity.pdbx_description
1 polymer ?
#
loop_
_entity_poly.entity_id
_entity_poly.type
_entity_poly.pdbx_seq_one_letter_code
_entity_poly.pdbx_strand_id
1 'polypeptide(L)'
;MKIKILLFLFLSLIFIQSCEVNELDQNPIEEMVGKGDPENLMILGNKRSNPFTIENAKLAMQILEAKYRKENRRLGCSNCSTSLSPTHKYVKFKPQNYDQLIALEQTGYDLWDYPLDQDIQFIGDYYHDPAVGADGITYFYTLIPFQYSININVPYDILSDVYLYHEDDGDIQDVDPWTPRPGCYDPNSTDPNCAIARETFVNNTLNATKTLDDLGINRKELYNLMMEISGNEDEVITDTNARINSTNVVAGTIKVRDNSINADVPLGGVLVKSRRWFKLRRILTRPNGQYSISVNYRKKAIVSVQFSNGSTKIRGINNVWKFWQFVIPVNKTFGEFNTSDLANVSYAVFK
;
A
#
# COMPACT_ATOMS: atom_id res chain seq x y z
N MET A 1 74.92 14.45 -59.94
CA MET A 1 76.01 13.76 -59.24
C MET A 1 75.47 13.28 -57.89
N LYS A 2 75.50 11.96 -57.64
CA LYS A 2 75.63 11.23 -56.33
C LYS A 2 75.22 11.99 -55.04
N ILE A 3 74.40 11.51 -54.09
CA ILE A 3 74.24 10.16 -53.47
C ILE A 3 72.99 10.16 -52.56
N LYS A 4 72.44 8.95 -52.33
CA LYS A 4 71.33 8.52 -51.47
C LYS A 4 71.48 8.89 -49.98
N ILE A 5 70.37 8.90 -49.22
CA ILE A 5 70.19 8.08 -48.00
C ILE A 5 68.70 7.92 -47.67
N LEU A 6 68.38 6.68 -47.34
CA LEU A 6 67.10 6.04 -47.04
C LEU A 6 66.88 6.11 -45.51
N LEU A 7 65.67 6.43 -45.03
CA LEU A 7 65.27 6.03 -43.68
C LEU A 7 63.89 5.37 -43.72
N PHE A 8 63.93 4.06 -43.51
CA PHE A 8 62.81 3.15 -43.27
C PHE A 8 62.11 3.53 -41.96
N LEU A 9 60.80 3.76 -42.00
CA LEU A 9 59.97 3.85 -40.80
C LEU A 9 59.30 2.50 -40.58
N PHE A 10 59.76 1.82 -39.54
CA PHE A 10 59.26 0.54 -39.04
C PHE A 10 57.75 0.62 -38.75
N LEU A 11 56.95 -0.14 -39.50
CA LEU A 11 55.56 -0.44 -39.13
C LEU A 11 55.51 -1.87 -38.58
N SER A 12 55.62 -2.00 -37.27
CA SER A 12 55.24 -3.22 -36.56
C SER A 12 54.75 -2.86 -35.17
N LEU A 13 53.43 -2.85 -34.96
CA LEU A 13 52.88 -3.01 -33.62
C LEU A 13 51.46 -3.61 -33.65
N ILE A 14 51.45 -4.94 -33.44
CA ILE A 14 50.58 -5.71 -32.54
C ILE A 14 49.08 -5.74 -32.88
N PHE A 15 48.66 -6.86 -33.47
CA PHE A 15 47.32 -7.41 -33.36
C PHE A 15 47.00 -7.71 -31.89
N ILE A 16 46.08 -6.94 -31.29
CA ILE A 16 45.38 -7.38 -30.08
C ILE A 16 44.05 -7.94 -30.55
N GLN A 17 43.92 -9.27 -30.43
CA GLN A 17 42.63 -9.97 -30.52
C GLN A 17 41.67 -9.35 -29.49
N SER A 18 40.60 -8.72 -29.97
CA SER A 18 39.43 -8.46 -29.15
C SER A 18 38.69 -9.77 -28.96
N CYS A 19 38.71 -10.27 -27.72
CA CYS A 19 37.83 -11.35 -27.31
C CYS A 19 36.42 -10.78 -27.14
N GLU A 20 35.48 -11.42 -27.81
CA GLU A 20 34.04 -11.16 -27.79
C GLU A 20 33.51 -11.43 -26.37
N VAL A 21 32.96 -10.40 -25.72
CA VAL A 21 31.96 -10.63 -24.68
C VAL A 21 30.63 -10.46 -25.38
N ASN A 22 30.00 -11.58 -25.72
CA ASN A 22 28.61 -11.62 -26.11
C ASN A 22 27.81 -10.91 -25.02
N GLU A 23 27.28 -9.74 -25.33
CA GLU A 23 26.25 -9.08 -24.55
C GLU A 23 25.06 -10.04 -24.53
N LEU A 24 24.94 -10.80 -23.44
CA LEU A 24 23.68 -11.43 -23.08
C LEU A 24 22.67 -10.30 -23.00
N ASP A 25 21.62 -10.38 -23.83
CA ASP A 25 20.42 -9.55 -23.81
C ASP A 25 19.97 -9.29 -22.36
N GLN A 26 20.46 -8.20 -21.78
CA GLN A 26 19.79 -7.55 -20.68
C GLN A 26 18.71 -6.71 -21.35
N ASN A 27 17.55 -7.34 -21.57
CA ASN A 27 16.32 -6.57 -21.69
C ASN A 27 16.31 -5.60 -20.50
N PRO A 28 16.31 -4.26 -20.72
CA PRO A 28 16.18 -3.34 -19.62
C PRO A 28 14.84 -3.65 -18.96
N ILE A 29 14.89 -4.06 -17.70
CA ILE A 29 13.70 -4.10 -16.86
C ILE A 29 13.25 -2.65 -16.79
N GLU A 30 12.20 -2.27 -17.53
CA GLU A 30 11.60 -0.95 -17.46
C GLU A 30 11.14 -0.72 -16.01
N GLU A 31 11.94 0.04 -15.27
CA GLU A 31 11.62 0.50 -13.93
C GLU A 31 10.38 1.39 -14.04
N MET A 32 9.26 0.97 -13.44
CA MET A 32 8.00 1.72 -13.50
C MET A 32 8.15 3.02 -12.70
N VAL A 33 8.65 4.07 -13.34
CA VAL A 33 8.70 5.41 -12.77
C VAL A 33 7.27 5.87 -12.51
N GLY A 34 6.91 6.03 -11.24
CA GLY A 34 5.62 6.55 -10.84
C GLY A 34 5.30 7.82 -11.62
N LYS A 35 4.17 7.83 -12.33
CA LYS A 35 3.72 8.93 -13.22
C LYS A 35 3.25 10.18 -12.45
N GLY A 36 3.66 10.33 -11.20
CA GLY A 36 3.33 11.46 -10.34
C GLY A 36 4.38 12.56 -10.45
N ASP A 37 4.04 13.61 -11.19
CA ASP A 37 4.72 14.90 -11.11
C ASP A 37 4.50 15.48 -9.70
N PRO A 38 5.57 15.84 -8.95
CA PRO A 38 5.50 16.26 -7.55
C PRO A 38 4.60 17.46 -7.22
N GLU A 39 4.02 18.13 -8.22
CA GLU A 39 3.23 19.35 -8.02
C GLU A 39 1.71 19.17 -8.21
N ASN A 40 1.22 17.97 -8.53
CA ASN A 40 -0.17 17.80 -8.98
C ASN A 40 -1.17 17.40 -7.87
N LEU A 41 -2.35 18.05 -7.91
CA LEU A 41 -3.54 17.68 -7.13
C LEU A 41 -4.07 16.32 -7.60
N MET A 42 -4.30 15.40 -6.67
CA MET A 42 -4.98 14.13 -6.93
C MET A 42 -6.46 14.38 -7.25
N ILE A 43 -6.95 13.75 -8.32
CA ILE A 43 -8.36 13.82 -8.72
C ILE A 43 -8.98 12.46 -8.50
N LEU A 44 -10.01 12.42 -7.68
CA LEU A 44 -10.78 11.21 -7.40
C LEU A 44 -11.85 11.02 -8.46
N GLY A 45 -12.10 9.76 -8.79
CA GLY A 45 -13.15 9.32 -9.69
C GLY A 45 -14.45 8.98 -8.94
N ASN A 46 -15.14 7.96 -9.43
CA ASN A 46 -16.42 7.57 -8.88
C ASN A 46 -16.28 7.00 -7.47
N LYS A 47 -17.27 7.32 -6.63
CA LYS A 47 -17.45 6.62 -5.36
C LYS A 47 -17.94 5.20 -5.63
N ARG A 48 -17.22 4.22 -5.09
CA ARG A 48 -17.61 2.82 -5.17
C ARG A 48 -18.45 2.42 -3.96
N SER A 49 -19.40 1.53 -4.16
CA SER A 49 -20.14 0.91 -3.06
C SER A 49 -19.19 0.00 -2.29
N ASN A 50 -19.10 0.15 -0.96
CA ASN A 50 -18.13 -0.60 -0.14
C ASN A 50 -18.54 -2.09 -0.04
N PRO A 51 -17.79 -3.05 -0.62
CA PRO A 51 -18.10 -4.48 -0.52
C PRO A 51 -17.87 -5.04 0.88
N PHE A 52 -17.01 -4.40 1.67
CA PHE A 52 -16.54 -4.90 2.96
C PHE A 52 -17.39 -4.47 4.14
N THR A 53 -18.55 -3.84 3.94
CA THR A 53 -19.44 -3.54 5.07
C THR A 53 -19.92 -4.82 5.74
N ILE A 54 -20.17 -4.79 7.05
CA ILE A 54 -20.68 -5.96 7.78
C ILE A 54 -22.03 -6.42 7.24
N GLU A 55 -22.84 -5.49 6.72
CA GLU A 55 -24.12 -5.78 6.07
C GLU A 55 -23.91 -6.60 4.79
N ASN A 56 -23.01 -6.18 3.91
CA ASN A 56 -22.70 -6.89 2.67
C ASN A 56 -22.07 -8.26 2.95
N ALA A 57 -21.19 -8.36 3.95
CA ALA A 57 -20.61 -9.63 4.37
C ALA A 57 -21.67 -10.62 4.90
N LYS A 58 -22.63 -10.14 5.70
CA LYS A 58 -23.73 -10.98 6.22
C LYS A 58 -24.68 -11.41 5.11
N LEU A 59 -25.01 -10.52 4.18
CA LEU A 59 -25.86 -10.84 3.04
C LEU A 59 -25.18 -11.87 2.12
N ALA A 60 -23.91 -11.67 1.81
CA ALA A 60 -23.11 -12.64 1.05
C ALA A 60 -23.06 -13.99 1.76
N MET A 61 -22.84 -14.00 3.08
CA MET A 61 -22.84 -15.24 3.87
C MET A 61 -24.17 -16.01 3.78
N GLN A 62 -25.31 -15.32 3.84
CA GLN A 62 -26.64 -15.95 3.74
C GLN A 62 -26.88 -16.60 2.37
N ILE A 63 -26.49 -15.90 1.29
CA ILE A 63 -26.62 -16.43 -0.08
C ILE A 63 -25.69 -17.64 -0.27
N LEU A 64 -24.46 -17.55 0.24
CA LEU A 64 -23.49 -18.64 0.16
C LEU A 64 -23.91 -19.87 0.96
N GLU A 65 -24.45 -19.66 2.17
CA GLU A 65 -25.02 -20.73 2.99
C GLU A 65 -26.17 -21.45 2.28
N ALA A 66 -27.08 -20.70 1.63
CA ALA A 66 -28.17 -21.28 0.85
C ALA A 66 -27.66 -22.10 -0.35
N LYS A 67 -26.60 -21.64 -1.02
CA LYS A 67 -25.91 -22.38 -2.09
C LYS A 67 -25.34 -23.70 -1.58
N TYR A 68 -24.55 -23.66 -0.51
CA TYR A 68 -23.91 -24.84 0.07
C TYR A 68 -24.89 -25.89 0.58
N ARG A 69 -26.04 -25.46 1.12
CA ARG A 69 -27.13 -26.38 1.49
C ARG A 69 -27.69 -27.13 0.29
N LYS A 70 -27.88 -26.46 -0.86
CA LYS A 70 -28.32 -27.12 -2.10
C LYS A 70 -27.28 -28.12 -2.64
N GLU A 71 -26.01 -27.84 -2.40
CA GLU A 71 -24.88 -28.70 -2.80
C GLU A 71 -24.60 -29.83 -1.79
N ASN A 72 -25.41 -29.98 -0.73
CA ASN A 72 -25.19 -30.92 0.38
C ASN A 72 -23.81 -30.77 1.06
N ARG A 73 -23.22 -29.57 1.01
CA ARG A 73 -21.96 -29.28 1.68
C ARG A 73 -22.19 -29.09 3.18
N ARG A 74 -21.40 -29.78 4.00
CA ARG A 74 -21.45 -29.65 5.46
C ARG A 74 -20.86 -28.31 5.90
N LEU A 75 -21.57 -27.62 6.79
CA LEU A 75 -21.14 -26.36 7.41
C LEU A 75 -21.05 -26.50 8.92
N GLY A 76 -20.17 -25.72 9.54
CA GLY A 76 -20.00 -25.62 10.99
C GLY A 76 -21.05 -24.75 11.69
N CYS A 77 -22.07 -24.31 10.97
CA CYS A 77 -23.09 -23.36 11.42
C CYS A 77 -24.48 -23.73 10.89
N SER A 78 -25.53 -23.34 11.64
CA SER A 78 -26.93 -23.38 11.22
C SER A 78 -27.47 -22.01 10.76
N ASN A 79 -26.79 -20.93 11.15
CA ASN A 79 -26.95 -19.58 10.61
C ASN A 79 -25.56 -18.92 10.64
N CYS A 80 -24.85 -18.97 9.52
CA CYS A 80 -23.44 -18.58 9.50
C CYS A 80 -23.26 -17.06 9.62
N SER A 81 -24.28 -16.28 9.22
CA SER A 81 -24.25 -14.82 9.26
C SER A 81 -24.17 -14.23 10.68
N THR A 82 -24.62 -14.96 11.71
CA THR A 82 -24.55 -14.50 13.11
C THR A 82 -23.17 -14.63 13.72
N SER A 83 -22.29 -15.42 13.11
CA SER A 83 -20.89 -15.57 13.53
C SER A 83 -19.99 -14.44 13.05
N LEU A 84 -20.50 -13.53 12.20
CA LEU A 84 -19.73 -12.40 11.66
C LEU A 84 -19.88 -11.19 12.57
N SER A 85 -18.76 -10.73 13.11
CA SER A 85 -18.60 -9.45 13.80
C SER A 85 -17.67 -8.53 13.02
N PRO A 86 -17.89 -7.21 13.02
CA PRO A 86 -16.99 -6.28 12.34
C PRO A 86 -15.56 -6.39 12.87
N THR A 87 -14.59 -6.25 11.97
CA THR A 87 -13.16 -6.26 12.32
C THR A 87 -12.62 -4.86 12.51
N HIS A 88 -13.12 -3.87 11.74
CA HIS A 88 -12.67 -2.48 11.79
C HIS A 88 -13.83 -1.51 11.63
N LYS A 89 -13.56 -0.25 11.97
CA LYS A 89 -14.38 0.93 11.66
C LYS A 89 -13.67 1.73 10.58
N TYR A 90 -14.37 2.06 9.52
CA TYR A 90 -13.89 3.02 8.53
C TYR A 90 -14.25 4.43 8.98
N VAL A 91 -13.23 5.25 9.25
CA VAL A 91 -13.40 6.55 9.93
C VAL A 91 -12.88 7.68 9.06
N LYS A 92 -13.65 8.77 9.02
CA LYS A 92 -13.29 10.05 8.41
C LYS A 92 -13.08 11.10 9.50
N PHE A 93 -11.84 11.52 9.71
CA PHE A 93 -11.49 12.64 10.58
C PHE A 93 -11.61 13.98 9.85
N LYS A 94 -12.13 14.99 10.55
CA LYS A 94 -12.43 16.33 10.07
C LYS A 94 -11.77 17.38 10.97
N PRO A 95 -10.42 17.45 10.98
CA PRO A 95 -9.71 18.45 11.77
C PRO A 95 -10.12 19.87 11.31
N GLN A 96 -10.51 20.70 12.27
CA GLN A 96 -10.99 22.06 12.03
C GLN A 96 -9.89 23.11 12.26
N ASN A 97 -8.83 22.73 12.96
CA ASN A 97 -7.74 23.62 13.31
C ASN A 97 -6.42 22.85 13.47
N TYR A 98 -5.35 23.61 13.66
CA TYR A 98 -3.98 23.11 13.75
C TYR A 98 -3.75 22.15 14.92
N ASP A 99 -4.28 22.48 16.11
CA ASP A 99 -4.14 21.64 17.30
C ASP A 99 -4.81 20.28 17.10
N GLN A 100 -5.97 20.27 16.46
CA GLN A 100 -6.67 19.05 16.06
C GLN A 100 -5.86 18.23 15.04
N LEU A 101 -5.22 18.88 14.07
CA LEU A 101 -4.38 18.20 13.09
C LEU A 101 -3.14 17.58 13.75
N ILE A 102 -2.48 18.29 14.67
CA ILE A 102 -1.36 17.76 15.46
C ILE A 102 -1.83 16.57 16.30
N ALA A 103 -2.95 16.72 17.03
CA ALA A 103 -3.47 15.64 17.86
C ALA A 103 -3.74 14.38 17.02
N LEU A 104 -4.26 14.56 15.79
CA LEU A 104 -4.50 13.46 14.87
C LEU A 104 -3.20 12.81 14.39
N GLU A 105 -2.20 13.61 14.04
CA GLU A 105 -0.89 13.12 13.61
C GLU A 105 -0.17 12.33 14.71
N GLN A 106 -0.28 12.78 15.97
CA GLN A 106 0.32 12.14 17.14
C GLN A 106 -0.29 10.79 17.50
N THR A 107 -1.46 10.46 16.96
CA THR A 107 -2.07 9.13 17.15
C THR A 107 -1.25 8.00 16.55
N GLY A 108 -0.43 8.29 15.53
CA GLY A 108 0.29 7.27 14.77
C GLY A 108 -0.62 6.40 13.89
N TYR A 109 -1.88 6.80 13.68
CA TYR A 109 -2.80 6.11 12.77
C TYR A 109 -2.27 6.08 11.34
N ASP A 110 -2.63 5.04 10.60
CA ASP A 110 -2.35 4.98 9.17
C ASP A 110 -3.34 5.88 8.41
N LEU A 111 -3.03 7.18 8.36
CA LEU A 111 -3.89 8.19 7.76
C LEU A 111 -3.71 8.26 6.24
N TRP A 112 -4.83 8.40 5.53
CA TRP A 112 -4.91 8.65 4.11
C TRP A 112 -5.63 9.98 3.90
N ASP A 113 -5.11 10.84 3.04
CA ASP A 113 -5.67 12.16 2.75
C ASP A 113 -6.85 12.11 1.78
N TYR A 114 -7.23 10.93 1.30
CA TYR A 114 -8.37 10.68 0.42
C TYR A 114 -9.20 9.44 0.86
N PRO A 115 -10.49 9.36 0.48
CA PRO A 115 -11.34 8.21 0.76
C PRO A 115 -10.82 6.88 0.20
N LEU A 116 -10.96 5.81 0.97
CA LEU A 116 -10.51 4.46 0.59
C LEU A 116 -11.45 3.75 -0.39
N ASP A 117 -12.70 4.23 -0.52
CA ASP A 117 -13.82 3.73 -1.31
C ASP A 117 -14.09 4.56 -2.59
N GLN A 118 -13.06 5.20 -3.13
CA GLN A 118 -13.14 5.96 -4.39
C GLN A 118 -12.03 5.55 -5.36
N ASP A 119 -12.37 5.61 -6.64
CA ASP A 119 -11.39 5.49 -7.72
C ASP A 119 -10.44 6.68 -7.74
N ILE A 120 -9.21 6.47 -8.21
CA ILE A 120 -8.28 7.56 -8.50
C ILE A 120 -8.28 7.79 -10.00
N GLN A 121 -8.84 8.92 -10.43
CA GLN A 121 -8.87 9.30 -11.85
C GLN A 121 -7.51 9.85 -12.30
N PHE A 122 -6.88 10.66 -11.44
CA PHE A 122 -5.57 11.23 -11.69
C PHE A 122 -4.70 11.11 -10.44
N ILE A 123 -3.53 10.49 -10.59
CA ILE A 123 -2.54 10.35 -9.53
C ILE A 123 -1.88 11.70 -9.30
N GLY A 124 -1.98 12.19 -8.07
CA GLY A 124 -1.28 13.38 -7.61
C GLY A 124 -0.58 13.12 -6.29
N ASP A 125 0.15 14.13 -5.83
CA ASP A 125 0.93 14.07 -4.59
C ASP A 125 0.03 14.20 -3.35
N TYR A 126 -1.07 14.92 -3.45
CA TYR A 126 -2.04 15.07 -2.37
C TYR A 126 -3.46 15.23 -2.90
N TYR A 127 -4.45 14.82 -2.11
CA TYR A 127 -5.86 15.16 -2.34
C TYR A 127 -6.29 16.31 -1.44
N HIS A 128 -7.20 17.14 -1.96
CA HIS A 128 -7.84 18.21 -1.20
C HIS A 128 -9.34 18.14 -1.39
N ASP A 129 -10.08 17.87 -0.32
CA ASP A 129 -11.54 17.76 -0.39
C ASP A 129 -12.16 19.10 -0.84
N PRO A 130 -12.93 19.15 -1.94
CA PRO A 130 -13.54 20.39 -2.42
C PRO A 130 -14.46 21.05 -1.39
N ALA A 131 -15.03 20.30 -0.44
CA ALA A 131 -15.97 20.81 0.55
C ALA A 131 -15.31 21.63 1.67
N VAL A 132 -13.98 21.52 1.89
CA VAL A 132 -13.29 22.28 2.95
C VAL A 132 -12.83 23.68 2.52
N GLY A 133 -12.96 24.03 1.24
CA GLY A 133 -12.44 25.28 0.67
C GLY A 133 -10.92 25.26 0.50
N ALA A 134 -10.36 26.17 -0.31
CA ALA A 134 -8.95 26.11 -0.74
C ALA A 134 -7.92 26.12 0.40
N ASP A 135 -8.20 26.87 1.47
CA ASP A 135 -7.31 27.07 2.62
C ASP A 135 -7.64 26.17 3.82
N GLY A 136 -8.71 25.38 3.71
CA GLY A 136 -9.15 24.45 4.76
C GLY A 136 -8.19 23.27 4.94
N ILE A 137 -8.22 22.64 6.11
CA ILE A 137 -7.54 21.37 6.34
C ILE A 137 -8.38 20.27 5.70
N THR A 138 -7.77 19.45 4.83
CA THR A 138 -8.47 18.31 4.19
C THR A 138 -8.87 17.25 5.23
N TYR A 139 -9.68 16.30 4.80
CA TYR A 139 -10.11 15.18 5.64
C TYR A 139 -9.11 14.02 5.60
N PHE A 140 -9.10 13.23 6.67
CA PHE A 140 -8.23 12.06 6.77
C PHE A 140 -9.04 10.79 7.03
N TYR A 141 -8.63 9.71 6.39
CA TYR A 141 -9.34 8.45 6.33
C TYR A 141 -8.45 7.34 6.87
N THR A 142 -9.02 6.43 7.66
CA THR A 142 -8.28 5.29 8.21
C THR A 142 -9.22 4.16 8.63
N LEU A 143 -8.63 3.03 9.00
CA LEU A 143 -9.30 1.90 9.63
C LEU A 143 -8.87 1.80 11.08
N ILE A 144 -9.86 1.65 11.97
CA ILE A 144 -9.62 1.48 13.40
C ILE A 144 -10.18 0.12 13.81
N PRO A 145 -9.41 -0.79 14.44
CA PRO A 145 -9.93 -2.09 14.84
C PRO A 145 -11.14 -1.93 15.76
N PHE A 146 -12.19 -2.72 15.53
CA PHE A 146 -13.55 -2.42 16.00
C PHE A 146 -13.69 -2.27 17.52
N GLN A 147 -12.85 -2.97 18.27
CA GLN A 147 -12.81 -2.96 19.72
C GLN A 147 -12.18 -1.71 20.33
N TYR A 148 -11.45 -0.90 19.56
CA TYR A 148 -10.80 0.30 20.08
C TYR A 148 -11.74 1.50 20.05
N SER A 149 -11.77 2.22 21.17
CA SER A 149 -12.45 3.51 21.27
C SER A 149 -11.60 4.63 20.68
N ILE A 150 -12.25 5.55 19.95
CA ILE A 150 -11.61 6.72 19.35
C ILE A 150 -11.58 7.83 20.41
N ASN A 151 -10.46 7.97 21.12
CA ASN A 151 -10.29 8.92 22.23
C ASN A 151 -9.44 10.12 21.80
N ILE A 152 -9.94 10.90 20.83
CA ILE A 152 -9.26 12.09 20.33
C ILE A 152 -10.24 13.26 20.21
N ASN A 153 -9.78 14.47 20.56
CA ASN A 153 -10.55 15.70 20.41
C ASN A 153 -10.50 16.24 18.97
N VAL A 154 -10.90 15.42 17.99
CA VAL A 154 -10.99 15.77 16.57
C VAL A 154 -12.34 15.30 16.06
N PRO A 155 -13.16 16.16 15.40
CA PRO A 155 -14.43 15.72 14.85
C PRO A 155 -14.24 14.58 13.84
N TYR A 156 -15.08 13.56 13.91
CA TYR A 156 -15.01 12.42 12.99
C TYR A 156 -16.39 11.85 12.68
N ASP A 157 -16.49 11.15 11.54
CA ASP A 157 -17.64 10.33 11.17
C ASP A 157 -17.19 8.88 11.03
N ILE A 158 -17.97 7.93 11.58
CA ILE A 158 -17.83 6.51 11.24
C ILE A 158 -18.62 6.28 9.96
N LEU A 159 -17.94 5.97 8.87
CA LEU A 159 -18.53 5.79 7.55
C LEU A 159 -19.16 4.41 7.39
N SER A 160 -18.54 3.37 7.96
CA SER A 160 -19.09 2.01 7.99
C SER A 160 -18.34 1.13 8.99
N ASP A 161 -19.02 0.09 9.48
CA ASP A 161 -18.39 -1.04 10.15
C ASP A 161 -17.99 -2.08 9.09
N VAL A 162 -16.72 -2.50 9.13
CA VAL A 162 -16.06 -3.26 8.06
C VAL A 162 -15.72 -4.68 8.52
N TYR A 163 -15.91 -5.66 7.65
CA TYR A 163 -15.51 -7.05 7.81
C TYR A 163 -14.37 -7.41 6.85
N LEU A 164 -13.15 -7.43 7.39
CA LEU A 164 -11.93 -7.83 6.70
C LEU A 164 -11.47 -9.22 7.14
N TYR A 165 -11.02 -10.03 6.18
CA TYR A 165 -10.42 -11.36 6.37
C TYR A 165 -9.43 -11.61 5.23
N HIS A 166 -8.61 -12.65 5.33
CA HIS A 166 -7.71 -13.09 4.25
C HIS A 166 -8.45 -14.02 3.31
N GLU A 167 -8.52 -13.72 2.02
CA GLU A 167 -9.23 -14.51 1.01
C GLU A 167 -8.39 -15.68 0.48
N ASP A 168 -7.08 -15.64 0.70
CA ASP A 168 -6.16 -16.74 0.39
C ASP A 168 -5.08 -16.92 1.47
N ASP A 169 -4.37 -18.06 1.38
CA ASP A 169 -3.28 -18.43 2.30
C ASP A 169 -1.95 -17.75 1.94
N GLY A 170 -1.91 -17.03 0.82
CA GLY A 170 -0.70 -16.36 0.35
C GLY A 170 -0.50 -15.00 1.02
N ASP A 171 -1.57 -14.33 1.42
CA ASP A 171 -1.50 -13.08 2.17
C ASP A 171 -0.79 -13.33 3.52
N ILE A 172 0.47 -12.89 3.64
CA ILE A 172 1.21 -13.03 4.90
C ILE A 172 0.51 -12.18 5.97
N GLN A 173 0.54 -12.72 7.20
CA GLN A 173 -0.02 -12.12 8.39
C GLN A 173 0.81 -10.91 8.81
N ASP A 174 0.51 -9.75 8.21
CA ASP A 174 0.99 -8.49 8.75
C ASP A 174 0.06 -8.03 9.88
N VAL A 175 0.70 -7.55 10.94
CA VAL A 175 0.02 -6.91 12.07
C VAL A 175 -0.71 -5.67 11.55
N ASP A 176 -1.93 -5.43 12.05
CA ASP A 176 -2.69 -4.24 11.69
C ASP A 176 -1.83 -2.98 11.85
N PRO A 177 -1.68 -2.14 10.79
CA PRO A 177 -0.88 -0.93 10.84
C PRO A 177 -1.37 0.11 11.86
N TRP A 178 -2.48 -0.09 12.55
CA TRP A 178 -3.04 0.84 13.53
C TRP A 178 -2.15 1.11 14.76
N THR A 179 -1.11 0.29 15.04
CA THR A 179 -0.42 0.37 16.34
C THR A 179 1.11 0.41 16.30
N PRO A 180 1.73 1.53 15.88
CA PRO A 180 3.07 1.81 16.36
C PRO A 180 2.95 2.26 17.84
N ARG A 181 3.45 1.45 18.80
CA ARG A 181 3.79 2.01 20.13
C ARG A 181 4.74 3.19 19.91
N PRO A 182 4.71 4.25 20.74
CA PRO A 182 5.78 5.25 20.75
C PRO A 182 7.13 4.53 20.89
N GLY A 183 7.99 4.59 19.86
CA GLY A 183 9.26 3.86 19.76
C GLY A 183 9.29 2.65 18.82
N CYS A 184 8.15 2.09 18.42
CA CYS A 184 8.05 0.94 17.51
C CYS A 184 7.47 1.34 16.16
N TYR A 185 8.27 2.09 15.40
CA TYR A 185 7.87 2.64 14.10
C TYR A 185 8.21 1.74 12.91
N ASP A 186 9.20 0.87 13.07
CA ASP A 186 9.55 -0.13 12.07
C ASP A 186 8.65 -1.37 12.24
N PRO A 187 7.74 -1.67 11.29
CA PRO A 187 6.92 -2.88 11.35
C PRO A 187 7.78 -4.17 11.32
N ASN A 188 9.01 -4.09 10.80
CA ASN A 188 9.97 -5.19 10.75
C ASN A 188 10.94 -5.24 11.93
N SER A 189 10.86 -4.30 12.89
CA SER A 189 11.79 -4.25 14.02
C SER A 189 11.92 -5.62 14.68
N THR A 190 13.13 -6.07 15.00
CA THR A 190 13.34 -7.29 15.81
C THR A 190 13.38 -6.99 17.31
N ASP A 191 13.15 -5.73 17.71
CA ASP A 191 13.08 -5.33 19.12
C ASP A 191 12.02 -6.18 19.85
N PRO A 192 12.40 -6.92 20.91
CA PRO A 192 11.49 -7.74 21.70
C PRO A 192 10.30 -6.94 22.25
N ASN A 193 10.49 -5.65 22.58
CA ASN A 193 9.41 -4.77 23.04
C ASN A 193 8.42 -4.44 21.91
N CYS A 194 8.91 -4.36 20.68
CA CYS A 194 8.07 -4.20 19.50
C CYS A 194 7.42 -5.53 19.10
N ALA A 195 8.06 -6.67 19.31
CA ALA A 195 7.44 -7.99 19.15
C ALA A 195 6.29 -8.21 20.14
N ILE A 196 6.49 -7.89 21.43
CA ILE A 196 5.44 -7.95 22.46
C ILE A 196 4.30 -6.96 22.17
N ALA A 197 4.63 -5.75 21.70
CA ALA A 197 3.61 -4.82 21.22
C ALA A 197 2.78 -5.46 20.10
N ARG A 198 3.45 -6.04 19.09
CA ARG A 198 2.85 -6.76 17.95
C ARG A 198 1.95 -7.93 18.36
N GLU A 199 2.34 -8.70 19.38
CA GLU A 199 1.55 -9.80 19.94
C GLU A 199 0.34 -9.34 20.76
N THR A 200 0.42 -8.16 21.41
CA THR A 200 -0.73 -7.57 22.13
C THR A 200 -1.76 -6.92 21.20
N PHE A 201 -1.50 -6.81 19.90
CA PHE A 201 -2.43 -6.22 18.94
C PHE A 201 -3.42 -7.26 18.44
N VAL A 202 -4.70 -6.98 18.61
CA VAL A 202 -5.77 -7.90 18.22
C VAL A 202 -5.77 -8.08 16.71
N ASN A 203 -5.55 -9.33 16.30
CA ASN A 203 -5.55 -9.71 14.91
C ASN A 203 -6.99 -10.03 14.44
N ASN A 204 -7.85 -9.00 14.38
CA ASN A 204 -9.26 -9.15 14.03
C ASN A 204 -9.45 -9.81 12.65
N THR A 205 -8.61 -9.45 11.67
CA THR A 205 -8.62 -10.04 10.32
C THR A 205 -8.29 -11.53 10.35
N LEU A 206 -7.29 -11.95 11.13
CA LEU A 206 -6.94 -13.36 11.27
C LEU A 206 -8.03 -14.14 12.04
N ASN A 207 -8.59 -13.56 13.09
CA ASN A 207 -9.69 -14.19 13.84
C ASN A 207 -10.92 -14.38 12.95
N ALA A 208 -11.27 -13.39 12.13
CA ALA A 208 -12.31 -13.49 11.13
C ALA A 208 -12.00 -14.59 10.10
N THR A 209 -10.75 -14.66 9.62
CA THR A 209 -10.29 -15.71 8.69
C THR A 209 -10.47 -17.10 9.29
N LYS A 210 -9.96 -17.32 10.51
CA LYS A 210 -10.09 -18.59 11.23
C LYS A 210 -11.55 -18.96 11.47
N THR A 211 -12.39 -17.98 11.81
CA THR A 211 -13.83 -18.20 11.98
C THR A 211 -14.45 -18.71 10.69
N LEU A 212 -14.11 -18.14 9.53
CA LEU A 212 -14.62 -18.63 8.24
C LEU A 212 -14.14 -20.06 7.94
N ASP A 213 -12.88 -20.37 8.23
CA ASP A 213 -12.31 -21.70 8.03
C ASP A 213 -12.99 -22.75 8.95
N ASP A 214 -13.18 -22.42 10.23
CA ASP A 214 -13.87 -23.28 11.22
C ASP A 214 -15.34 -23.54 10.82
N LEU A 215 -15.99 -22.58 10.16
CA LEU A 215 -17.35 -22.73 9.63
C LEU A 215 -17.40 -23.52 8.32
N GLY A 216 -16.25 -23.81 7.70
CA GLY A 216 -16.15 -24.49 6.41
C GLY A 216 -16.55 -23.62 5.22
N ILE A 217 -16.42 -22.29 5.34
CA ILE A 217 -16.77 -21.32 4.28
C ILE A 217 -15.60 -21.15 3.30
N ASN A 218 -15.87 -21.19 1.99
CA ASN A 218 -14.85 -20.80 1.02
C ASN A 218 -14.68 -19.27 1.02
N ARG A 219 -13.54 -18.82 1.53
CA ARG A 219 -13.18 -17.39 1.66
C ARG A 219 -13.23 -16.64 0.33
N LYS A 220 -12.83 -17.27 -0.79
CA LYS A 220 -12.89 -16.65 -2.12
C LYS A 220 -14.31 -16.48 -2.64
N GLU A 221 -15.18 -17.49 -2.43
CA GLU A 221 -16.57 -17.39 -2.85
C GLU A 221 -17.31 -16.32 -2.06
N LEU A 222 -17.03 -16.20 -0.76
CA LEU A 222 -17.56 -15.11 0.06
C LEU A 222 -17.13 -13.74 -0.48
N TYR A 223 -15.84 -13.59 -0.80
CA TYR A 223 -15.31 -12.33 -1.36
C TYR A 223 -15.96 -11.97 -2.68
N ASN A 224 -16.04 -12.92 -3.62
CA ASN A 224 -16.64 -12.68 -4.93
C ASN A 224 -18.10 -12.24 -4.80
N LEU A 225 -18.83 -12.88 -3.90
CA LEU A 225 -20.23 -12.55 -3.66
C LEU A 225 -20.40 -11.17 -3.00
N MET A 226 -19.50 -10.78 -2.09
CA MET A 226 -19.45 -9.41 -1.55
C MET A 226 -19.20 -8.37 -2.65
N MET A 227 -18.32 -8.68 -3.61
CA MET A 227 -18.05 -7.82 -4.77
C MET A 227 -19.27 -7.71 -5.69
N GLU A 228 -19.90 -8.83 -6.03
CA GLU A 228 -21.09 -8.87 -6.88
C GLU A 228 -22.28 -8.09 -6.28
N ILE A 229 -22.61 -8.34 -5.01
CA ILE A 229 -23.73 -7.69 -4.32
C ILE A 229 -23.54 -6.17 -4.21
N SER A 230 -22.30 -5.71 -4.13
CA SER A 230 -21.97 -4.29 -4.09
C SER A 230 -21.81 -3.66 -5.48
N GLY A 231 -21.97 -4.43 -6.57
CA GLY A 231 -21.83 -3.94 -7.94
C GLY A 231 -20.38 -3.73 -8.40
N ASN A 232 -19.40 -4.34 -7.72
CA ASN A 232 -17.98 -4.29 -8.06
C ASN A 232 -17.57 -5.55 -8.84
N GLU A 233 -18.28 -5.87 -9.93
CA GLU A 233 -18.03 -7.10 -10.71
C GLU A 233 -16.63 -7.17 -11.31
N ASP A 234 -16.01 -6.02 -11.60
CA ASP A 234 -14.63 -5.90 -12.07
C ASP A 234 -13.59 -6.41 -11.05
N GLU A 235 -13.97 -6.46 -9.77
CA GLU A 235 -13.13 -6.83 -8.64
C GLU A 235 -13.22 -8.32 -8.27
N VAL A 236 -14.14 -9.07 -8.89
CA VAL A 236 -14.32 -10.51 -8.69
C VAL A 236 -13.06 -11.29 -9.09
N ILE A 237 -12.68 -12.28 -8.28
CA ILE A 237 -11.56 -13.19 -8.51
C ILE A 237 -12.06 -14.36 -9.36
N THR A 238 -11.66 -14.39 -10.63
CA THR A 238 -12.08 -15.41 -11.61
C THR A 238 -11.17 -16.63 -11.66
N ASP A 239 -9.92 -16.52 -11.19
CA ASP A 239 -8.93 -17.60 -11.24
C ASP A 239 -9.15 -18.60 -10.10
N THR A 240 -9.98 -19.61 -10.37
CA THR A 240 -10.32 -20.70 -9.44
C THR A 240 -9.16 -21.64 -9.15
N ASN A 241 -8.13 -21.70 -10.01
CA ASN A 241 -7.05 -22.70 -9.92
C ASN A 241 -5.62 -22.18 -9.85
N ALA A 242 -5.38 -20.87 -9.96
CA ALA A 242 -4.04 -20.33 -9.73
C ALA A 242 -3.83 -20.17 -8.22
N ARG A 243 -3.07 -21.10 -7.61
CA ARG A 243 -2.30 -20.77 -6.40
C ARG A 243 -1.58 -19.47 -6.74
N ILE A 244 -1.84 -18.39 -6.01
CA ILE A 244 -0.89 -17.28 -6.07
C ILE A 244 0.35 -17.85 -5.43
N ASN A 245 1.42 -17.94 -6.21
CA ASN A 245 2.73 -18.19 -5.64
C ASN A 245 2.96 -17.11 -4.58
N SER A 246 3.33 -17.53 -3.37
CA SER A 246 3.65 -16.64 -2.24
C SER A 246 4.81 -15.66 -2.51
N THR A 247 5.28 -15.59 -3.76
CA THR A 247 6.31 -14.71 -4.29
C THR A 247 5.77 -13.38 -4.81
N ASN A 248 4.45 -13.18 -4.94
CA ASN A 248 3.87 -11.93 -5.43
C ASN A 248 3.85 -10.85 -4.34
N VAL A 249 5.03 -10.38 -3.97
CA VAL A 249 5.22 -9.31 -2.99
C VAL A 249 5.12 -7.93 -3.64
N VAL A 250 4.79 -6.90 -2.85
CA VAL A 250 5.00 -5.51 -3.27
C VAL A 250 6.42 -5.12 -2.90
N ALA A 251 7.32 -5.07 -3.87
CA ALA A 251 8.74 -4.84 -3.63
C ALA A 251 9.31 -3.83 -4.62
N GLY A 252 10.43 -3.23 -4.22
CA GLY A 252 11.18 -2.31 -5.06
C GLY A 252 12.22 -1.54 -4.28
N THR A 253 12.73 -0.46 -4.89
CA THR A 253 13.75 0.40 -4.28
C THR A 253 13.34 1.85 -4.34
N ILE A 254 13.45 2.56 -3.21
CA ILE A 254 13.27 4.01 -3.14
C ILE A 254 14.63 4.69 -3.20
N LYS A 255 14.78 5.65 -4.10
CA LYS A 255 15.99 6.46 -4.31
C LYS A 255 15.62 7.94 -4.36
N VAL A 256 16.61 8.80 -4.15
CA VAL A 256 16.52 10.25 -4.40
C VAL A 256 17.58 10.65 -5.41
N ARG A 257 17.24 11.55 -6.33
CA ARG A 257 18.21 12.12 -7.26
C ARG A 257 19.01 13.22 -6.54
N ASP A 258 20.30 13.00 -6.35
CA ASP A 258 21.20 14.03 -5.84
C ASP A 258 21.81 14.81 -7.01
N ASN A 259 21.29 16.01 -7.25
CA ASN A 259 21.74 16.90 -8.32
C ASN A 259 23.18 17.43 -8.11
N SER A 260 23.72 17.37 -6.90
CA SER A 260 25.09 17.85 -6.61
C SER A 260 26.16 16.89 -7.13
N ILE A 261 25.85 15.58 -7.13
CA ILE A 261 26.75 14.51 -7.59
C ILE A 261 26.22 13.79 -8.84
N ASN A 262 25.06 14.22 -9.35
CA ASN A 262 24.37 13.66 -10.50
C ASN A 262 24.18 12.13 -10.39
N ALA A 263 23.82 11.65 -9.20
CA ALA A 263 23.67 10.23 -8.88
C ALA A 263 22.38 9.94 -8.11
N ASP A 264 21.90 8.70 -8.20
CA ASP A 264 20.74 8.25 -7.43
C ASP A 264 21.21 7.63 -6.11
N VAL A 265 20.76 8.20 -5.01
CA VAL A 265 21.12 7.75 -3.67
C VAL A 265 19.96 6.94 -3.08
N PRO A 266 20.19 5.71 -2.60
CA PRO A 266 19.14 4.93 -1.96
C PRO A 266 18.63 5.61 -0.68
N LEU A 267 17.31 5.59 -0.48
CA LEU A 267 16.67 6.18 0.68
C LEU A 267 16.24 5.10 1.68
N GLY A 268 17.02 4.93 2.75
CA GLY A 268 16.69 4.03 3.85
C GLY A 268 15.82 4.66 4.95
N GLY A 269 14.99 3.84 5.58
CA GLY A 269 14.13 4.20 6.69
C GLY A 269 12.83 4.90 6.31
N VAL A 270 12.48 4.99 5.02
CA VAL A 270 11.26 5.67 4.57
C VAL A 270 10.06 4.72 4.64
N LEU A 271 8.88 5.21 5.03
CA LEU A 271 7.67 4.38 5.12
C LEU A 271 7.04 4.21 3.74
N VAL A 272 7.02 2.99 3.23
CA VAL A 272 6.26 2.61 2.04
C VAL A 272 4.92 2.05 2.48
N LYS A 273 3.84 2.57 1.90
CA LYS A 273 2.46 2.14 2.13
C LYS A 273 1.91 1.53 0.85
N SER A 274 1.23 0.40 0.97
CA SER A 274 0.43 -0.15 -0.13
C SER A 274 -1.01 -0.36 0.32
N ARG A 275 -1.95 -0.21 -0.61
CA ARG A 275 -3.34 -0.52 -0.35
C ARG A 275 -4.06 -1.09 -1.56
N ARG A 276 -5.10 -1.86 -1.25
CA ARG A 276 -6.16 -2.21 -2.19
C ARG A 276 -7.48 -2.19 -1.44
N TRP A 277 -8.37 -1.25 -1.81
CA TRP A 277 -9.54 -0.91 -0.98
C TRP A 277 -9.13 -0.61 0.47
N PHE A 278 -9.60 -1.44 1.40
CA PHE A 278 -9.41 -1.40 2.85
C PHE A 278 -8.31 -2.34 3.33
N LYS A 279 -7.64 -3.07 2.43
CA LYS A 279 -6.42 -3.80 2.78
C LYS A 279 -5.26 -2.84 2.79
N LEU A 280 -4.85 -2.43 3.98
CA LEU A 280 -3.74 -1.49 4.20
C LEU A 280 -2.49 -2.27 4.63
N ARG A 281 -1.33 -1.89 4.10
CA ARG A 281 -0.02 -2.42 4.46
C ARG A 281 1.03 -1.32 4.47
N ARG A 282 2.05 -1.50 5.31
CA ARG A 282 3.17 -0.56 5.39
C ARG A 282 4.47 -1.25 5.78
N ILE A 283 5.59 -0.73 5.31
CA ILE A 283 6.94 -1.22 5.60
C ILE A 283 7.95 -0.08 5.57
N LEU A 284 9.03 -0.16 6.37
CA LEU A 284 10.17 0.76 6.20
C LEU A 284 11.16 0.23 5.14
N THR A 285 11.73 1.12 4.34
CA THR A 285 12.86 0.78 3.47
C THR A 285 14.10 0.44 4.29
N ARG A 286 14.87 -0.54 3.81
CA ARG A 286 16.17 -0.91 4.35
C ARG A 286 17.22 0.18 4.07
N PRO A 287 18.40 0.17 4.71
CA PRO A 287 19.46 1.16 4.46
C PRO A 287 19.87 1.33 2.99
N ASN A 288 19.69 0.29 2.17
CA ASN A 288 19.94 0.30 0.72
C ASN A 288 18.72 0.74 -0.12
N GLY A 289 17.68 1.31 0.49
CA GLY A 289 16.47 1.79 -0.17
C GLY A 289 15.45 0.70 -0.53
N GLN A 290 15.78 -0.58 -0.35
CA GLN A 290 14.90 -1.69 -0.74
C GLN A 290 13.76 -1.90 0.25
N TYR A 291 12.60 -2.31 -0.24
CA TYR A 291 11.46 -2.72 0.57
C TYR A 291 10.75 -3.93 -0.04
N SER A 292 10.01 -4.68 0.79
CA SER A 292 9.20 -5.83 0.35
C SER A 292 8.05 -6.09 1.31
N ILE A 293 6.83 -5.78 0.89
CA ILE A 293 5.58 -6.04 1.62
C ILE A 293 5.06 -7.40 1.19
N SER A 294 4.85 -8.28 2.16
CA SER A 294 4.46 -9.66 1.90
C SER A 294 2.95 -9.83 1.75
N VAL A 295 2.36 -9.17 0.75
CA VAL A 295 0.92 -9.21 0.47
C VAL A 295 0.66 -9.52 -0.99
N ASN A 296 -0.37 -10.34 -1.26
CA ASN A 296 -0.73 -10.72 -2.62
C ASN A 296 -2.00 -10.00 -3.06
N TYR A 297 -1.85 -8.86 -3.73
CA TYR A 297 -3.01 -8.19 -4.32
C TYR A 297 -3.47 -8.90 -5.60
N ARG A 298 -4.67 -9.49 -5.57
CA ARG A 298 -5.30 -10.21 -6.70
C ARG A 298 -5.67 -9.33 -7.90
N LYS A 299 -5.85 -8.03 -7.68
CA LYS A 299 -5.88 -7.04 -8.76
C LYS A 299 -5.10 -5.81 -8.32
N LYS A 300 -5.26 -4.73 -9.07
CA LYS A 300 -4.49 -3.50 -8.95
C LYS A 300 -4.39 -2.97 -7.52
N ALA A 301 -3.20 -2.50 -7.16
CA ALA A 301 -2.95 -1.92 -5.85
C ALA A 301 -2.22 -0.60 -5.97
N ILE A 302 -2.49 0.27 -5.01
CA ILE A 302 -1.87 1.59 -4.92
C ILE A 302 -0.64 1.46 -4.04
N VAL A 303 0.47 2.03 -4.50
CA VAL A 303 1.71 2.14 -3.72
C VAL A 303 2.05 3.61 -3.53
N SER A 304 2.45 3.96 -2.31
CA SER A 304 2.81 5.31 -1.91
C SER A 304 3.99 5.29 -0.94
N VAL A 305 4.70 6.40 -0.86
CA VAL A 305 5.79 6.60 0.09
C VAL A 305 5.51 7.80 0.96
N GLN A 306 5.62 7.59 2.27
CA GLN A 306 5.56 8.63 3.27
C GLN A 306 6.97 8.88 3.82
N PHE A 307 7.43 10.12 3.73
CA PHE A 307 8.75 10.55 4.20
C PHE A 307 8.78 10.75 5.72
N SER A 308 8.53 9.66 6.43
CA SER A 308 8.67 9.56 7.87
C SER A 308 9.37 8.27 8.22
N ASN A 309 10.37 8.37 9.08
CA ASN A 309 10.88 7.28 9.88
C ASN A 309 10.56 7.60 11.34
N GLY A 310 10.54 6.61 12.22
CA GLY A 310 10.12 6.82 13.62
C GLY A 310 10.80 7.95 14.40
N SER A 311 11.96 8.42 13.93
CA SER A 311 12.77 9.47 14.55
C SER A 311 12.78 10.78 13.77
N THR A 312 12.44 10.77 12.47
CA THR A 312 12.58 11.90 11.55
C THR A 312 11.42 11.95 10.57
N LYS A 313 10.78 13.11 10.46
CA LYS A 313 9.69 13.38 9.50
C LYS A 313 10.12 14.51 8.57
N ILE A 314 10.06 14.27 7.26
CA ILE A 314 10.26 15.32 6.26
C ILE A 314 8.91 15.97 6.00
N ARG A 315 8.88 17.28 6.16
CA ARG A 315 7.74 18.16 5.91
C ARG A 315 8.12 19.07 4.75
N GLY A 316 7.20 19.26 3.83
CA GLY A 316 7.44 20.00 2.60
C GLY A 316 6.25 20.90 2.27
N ILE A 317 6.54 21.94 1.48
CA ILE A 317 5.55 22.81 0.87
C ILE A 317 5.51 22.39 -0.61
N ASN A 318 4.35 21.97 -1.11
CA ASN A 318 4.12 22.02 -2.55
C ASN A 318 3.86 23.50 -2.89
N ASN A 319 4.17 24.00 -4.09
CA ASN A 319 4.17 25.43 -4.49
C ASN A 319 2.89 26.29 -4.19
N VAL A 320 1.91 25.75 -3.46
CA VAL A 320 0.75 26.41 -2.86
C VAL A 320 0.96 26.56 -1.34
N TRP A 321 0.88 27.78 -0.80
CA TRP A 321 1.02 28.08 0.63
C TRP A 321 -0.12 27.49 1.50
N LYS A 322 -0.14 26.18 1.70
CA LYS A 322 -1.09 25.49 2.60
C LYS A 322 -0.43 25.16 3.93
N PHE A 323 -0.66 25.99 4.95
CA PHE A 323 0.00 25.88 6.26
C PHE A 323 -0.23 24.54 7.00
N TRP A 324 -1.27 23.77 6.63
CA TRP A 324 -1.52 22.45 7.21
C TRP A 324 -0.60 21.35 6.65
N GLN A 325 -0.02 21.54 5.47
CA GLN A 325 0.95 20.61 4.88
C GLN A 325 2.25 20.51 5.69
N PHE A 326 2.50 21.46 6.60
CA PHE A 326 3.65 21.40 7.53
C PHE A 326 3.45 20.42 8.69
N VAL A 327 2.22 19.99 8.98
CA VAL A 327 1.95 19.13 10.14
C VAL A 327 2.19 17.67 9.82
N ILE A 328 1.70 17.23 8.66
CA ILE A 328 1.73 15.83 8.23
C ILE A 328 2.98 15.56 7.41
N PRO A 329 3.62 14.38 7.53
CA PRO A 329 4.73 13.99 6.66
C PRO A 329 4.32 14.02 5.19
N VAL A 330 5.24 14.41 4.32
CA VAL A 330 5.02 14.35 2.86
C VAL A 330 4.69 12.90 2.48
N ASN A 331 3.59 12.73 1.77
CA ASN A 331 3.19 11.46 1.17
C ASN A 331 3.21 11.62 -0.35
N LYS A 332 3.70 10.61 -1.06
CA LYS A 332 3.73 10.59 -2.51
C LYS A 332 3.16 9.28 -3.04
N THR A 333 2.10 9.37 -3.83
CA THR A 333 1.48 8.21 -4.46
C THR A 333 2.18 7.92 -5.79
N PHE A 334 2.80 6.74 -5.92
CA PHE A 334 3.49 6.36 -7.16
C PHE A 334 2.53 5.98 -8.27
N GLY A 335 1.40 5.39 -7.87
CA GLY A 335 0.30 5.07 -8.76
C GLY A 335 -0.36 3.75 -8.44
N GLU A 336 -1.18 3.31 -9.38
CA GLU A 336 -1.89 2.04 -9.36
C GLU A 336 -1.15 1.04 -10.25
N PHE A 337 -0.76 -0.10 -9.67
CA PHE A 337 0.06 -1.13 -10.33
C PHE A 337 -0.72 -2.43 -10.45
N ASN A 338 -0.59 -3.13 -11.58
CA ASN A 338 -1.14 -4.48 -11.71
C ASN A 338 -0.34 -5.47 -10.88
N THR A 339 -0.92 -6.64 -10.61
CA THR A 339 -0.27 -7.70 -9.80
C THR A 339 1.11 -8.11 -10.33
N SER A 340 1.30 -8.12 -11.66
CA SER A 340 2.60 -8.42 -12.30
C SER A 340 3.68 -7.40 -12.01
N ASP A 341 3.29 -6.14 -11.76
CA ASP A 341 4.20 -5.00 -11.73
C ASP A 341 4.63 -4.68 -10.29
N LEU A 342 3.92 -5.23 -9.30
CA LEU A 342 4.13 -4.95 -7.87
C LEU A 342 5.50 -5.40 -7.35
N ALA A 343 6.15 -6.37 -8.00
CA ALA A 343 7.45 -6.87 -7.56
C ALA A 343 8.62 -5.91 -7.86
N ASN A 344 8.39 -4.90 -8.72
CA ASN A 344 9.43 -3.99 -9.23
C ASN A 344 8.98 -2.51 -9.16
N VAL A 345 8.37 -2.10 -8.05
CA VAL A 345 7.90 -0.72 -7.85
C VAL A 345 9.03 0.12 -7.25
N SER A 346 9.89 0.67 -8.12
CA SER A 346 10.93 1.59 -7.71
C SER A 346 10.60 3.03 -8.06
N TYR A 347 11.11 3.97 -7.25
CA TYR A 347 10.86 5.39 -7.46
C TYR A 347 12.10 6.22 -7.13
N ALA A 348 12.47 7.11 -8.05
CA ALA A 348 13.46 8.15 -7.84
C ALA A 348 12.73 9.46 -7.52
N VAL A 349 12.92 9.97 -6.31
CA VAL A 349 12.37 11.25 -5.88
C VAL A 349 13.23 12.35 -6.48
N PHE A 350 12.63 13.18 -7.34
CA PHE A 350 13.26 14.36 -7.91
C PHE A 350 13.05 15.56 -6.99
N LYS A 351 14.09 16.38 -6.84
CA LYS A 351 14.04 17.67 -6.14
C LYS A 351 14.23 18.80 -7.15
#